data_AF-X1HWX9-F1
#
_entry.id   AF-X1HWX9-F1
#
_cell.length_a   1.000
_cell.length_b   1.000
_cell.length_c   1.000
_cell.angle_alpha   90.00
_cell.angle_beta   90.00
_cell.angle_gamma   90.00
#
_symmetry.space_group_name_H-M   'P 1'
#
loop_
_entity.id
_entity.type
_entity.pdbx_description
1 polymer ?
#
loop_
_entity_poly.entity_id
_entity_poly.type
_entity_poly.pdbx_seq_one_letter_code
_entity_poly.pdbx_strand_id
1 'polypeptide(L)'
;SELYQFNPYSNNGTTLLIEFSIFDNNNDNFAEEIDAITGLRRKLLRWEEIVFQLSLTGMENRFSYQDESLVKVREDYKIEFIVKRESSDFTPQQIEIFSKYDIEIYEELSSLNSSIIYIPLSFNGQSIYSFLDELIEFPGISYIEPNFYDQLAFVPNDFFYATDQYDMPLIGMETAWNYQLGSSSVRVAVLDSGIDYNHPDLSANYIPLGYDWVNSDPDPMDDNNHGSHCAGTIAAVINNVIGVAGMAQVSIFAEKDAFKSF
;
A
#
# COMPACT_ATOMS: atom_id res chain seq x y z
N SER A 1 -37.83 41.16 -13.10
CA SER A 1 -38.12 40.46 -11.84
C SER A 1 -36.86 39.67 -11.48
N GLU A 2 -35.80 40.27 -10.94
CA GLU A 2 -35.67 40.68 -9.51
C GLU A 2 -36.07 39.52 -8.58
N LEU A 3 -35.21 38.97 -7.70
CA LEU A 3 -34.14 39.59 -6.90
C LEU A 3 -32.96 38.65 -6.62
N TYR A 4 -31.76 39.22 -6.63
CA TYR A 4 -30.61 38.77 -5.85
C TYR A 4 -30.85 39.10 -4.37
N GLN A 5 -30.55 38.16 -3.47
CA GLN A 5 -30.14 38.48 -2.10
C GLN A 5 -28.85 37.74 -1.79
N PHE A 6 -27.75 38.47 -1.96
CA PHE A 6 -26.48 38.19 -1.32
C PHE A 6 -26.55 38.82 0.07
N ASN A 7 -26.15 38.11 1.13
CA ASN A 7 -25.50 38.78 2.25
C ASN A 7 -24.38 37.91 2.83
N PRO A 8 -23.16 38.48 3.01
CA PRO A 8 -21.93 37.75 3.28
C PRO A 8 -21.44 37.89 4.73
N TYR A 9 -20.76 36.86 5.23
CA TYR A 9 -19.71 36.92 6.25
C TYR A 9 -18.73 35.79 5.88
N SER A 10 -17.60 36.03 5.18
CA SER A 10 -16.30 36.53 5.69
C SER A 10 -15.92 35.91 7.04
N ASN A 11 -14.76 35.31 7.26
CA ASN A 11 -13.50 35.18 6.52
C ASN A 11 -12.76 34.02 7.25
N ASN A 12 -12.27 32.97 6.60
CA ASN A 12 -10.93 32.97 6.00
C ASN A 12 -10.72 31.71 5.14
N GLY A 13 -10.34 31.90 3.87
CA GLY A 13 -9.43 31.01 3.16
C GLY A 13 -10.01 29.80 2.42
N THR A 14 -10.40 30.02 1.15
CA THR A 14 -10.11 29.17 -0.04
C THR A 14 -9.95 27.65 0.19
N THR A 15 -10.87 26.78 -0.24
CA THR A 15 -11.09 26.39 -1.66
C THR A 15 -12.49 25.78 -1.84
N LEU A 16 -13.21 26.18 -2.89
CA LEU A 16 -14.45 25.51 -3.33
C LEU A 16 -14.07 24.22 -4.09
N LEU A 17 -14.35 23.06 -3.49
CA LEU A 17 -14.38 21.79 -4.19
C LEU A 17 -15.65 21.75 -5.07
N ILE A 18 -15.46 21.69 -6.38
CA ILE A 18 -16.52 21.25 -7.30
C ILE A 18 -16.31 19.75 -7.46
N GLU A 19 -17.09 18.95 -6.74
CA GLU A 19 -17.19 17.50 -7.00
C GLU A 19 -17.86 17.29 -8.36
N PHE A 20 -17.18 16.58 -9.26
CA PHE A 20 -17.84 15.87 -10.35
C PHE A 20 -17.83 14.38 -10.02
N SER A 21 -18.92 13.89 -9.46
CA SER A 21 -19.16 12.46 -9.30
C SER A 21 -19.49 11.86 -10.68
N ILE A 22 -18.63 10.99 -11.20
CA ILE A 22 -19.04 10.04 -12.24
C ILE A 22 -19.44 8.77 -11.47
N PHE A 23 -20.74 8.53 -11.38
CA PHE A 23 -21.27 7.25 -10.91
C PHE A 23 -21.02 6.20 -11.99
N ASP A 24 -20.10 5.27 -11.75
CA ASP A 24 -20.17 3.94 -12.35
C ASP A 24 -20.75 2.99 -11.30
N ASN A 25 -21.77 2.24 -11.66
CA ASN A 25 -22.65 1.54 -10.73
C ASN A 25 -22.11 0.18 -10.28
N ASN A 26 -20.83 -0.14 -10.47
CA ASN A 26 -20.23 -1.36 -9.93
C ASN A 26 -18.73 -1.17 -9.65
N ASN A 27 -18.33 -1.44 -8.41
CA ASN A 27 -16.98 -1.40 -7.83
C ASN A 27 -16.48 -0.05 -7.32
N ASP A 28 -16.77 0.18 -6.04
CA ASP A 28 -16.13 1.17 -5.17
C ASP A 28 -14.67 0.78 -4.84
N ASN A 29 -13.85 1.83 -4.69
CA ASN A 29 -12.51 1.89 -4.07
C ASN A 29 -11.30 1.48 -4.93
N PHE A 30 -10.97 2.34 -5.90
CA PHE A 30 -9.59 2.53 -6.34
C PHE A 30 -9.03 3.76 -5.62
N ALA A 31 -8.30 3.54 -4.54
CA ALA A 31 -7.52 4.58 -3.90
C ALA A 31 -6.41 5.02 -4.87
N GLU A 32 -6.56 6.23 -5.45
CA GLU A 32 -5.45 7.12 -5.83
C GLU A 32 -5.99 8.40 -6.51
N GLU A 33 -6.55 9.29 -5.69
CA GLU A 33 -6.71 10.70 -6.05
C GLU A 33 -5.61 11.53 -5.38
N ILE A 34 -4.40 11.58 -5.97
CA ILE A 34 -3.43 12.66 -5.70
C ILE A 34 -2.83 13.18 -7.03
N ASP A 35 -2.61 14.51 -7.06
CA ASP A 35 -2.00 15.37 -8.09
C ASP A 35 -2.86 16.35 -8.92
N ALA A 36 -3.85 16.91 -8.23
CA ALA A 36 -4.64 18.13 -8.49
C ALA A 36 -4.34 19.09 -9.65
N ILE A 37 -3.12 19.49 -9.98
CA ILE A 37 -2.93 20.80 -10.64
C ILE A 37 -1.99 20.75 -11.83
N THR A 38 -2.52 21.21 -12.97
CA THR A 38 -1.94 21.40 -14.31
C THR A 38 -1.84 20.19 -15.24
N GLY A 39 -2.91 19.94 -16.00
CA GLY A 39 -2.86 19.42 -17.38
C GLY A 39 -2.41 17.96 -17.55
N LEU A 40 -3.40 17.05 -17.58
CA LEU A 40 -3.32 15.62 -17.96
C LEU A 40 -2.27 14.81 -17.18
N ARG A 41 -2.69 14.11 -16.13
CA ARG A 41 -1.77 13.36 -15.25
C ARG A 41 -1.33 12.02 -15.84
N ARG A 42 -0.08 11.64 -15.55
CA ARG A 42 0.41 10.24 -15.56
C ARG A 42 -0.56 9.35 -14.78
N LYS A 43 -0.85 8.15 -15.28
CA LYS A 43 -1.81 7.21 -14.68
C LYS A 43 -1.07 5.97 -14.17
N LEU A 44 -1.41 5.50 -12.98
CA LEU A 44 -1.04 4.16 -12.50
C LEU A 44 -2.12 3.17 -12.95
N LEU A 45 -1.69 2.02 -13.47
CA LEU A 45 -2.57 0.94 -13.89
C LEU A 45 -2.11 -0.37 -13.27
N ARG A 46 -3.06 -1.23 -12.89
CA ARG A 46 -2.71 -2.61 -12.55
C ARG A 46 -2.15 -3.31 -13.77
N TRP A 47 -1.17 -4.17 -13.55
CA TRP A 47 -0.57 -4.94 -14.63
C TRP A 47 -1.64 -5.66 -15.46
N GLU A 48 -2.57 -6.37 -14.82
CA GLU A 48 -3.68 -7.08 -15.47
C GLU A 48 -4.61 -6.22 -16.35
N GLU A 49 -4.80 -4.95 -16.01
CA GLU A 49 -5.63 -4.02 -16.79
C GLU A 49 -4.94 -3.64 -18.09
N ILE A 50 -3.61 -3.44 -18.06
CA ILE A 50 -2.79 -3.23 -19.25
C ILE A 50 -2.85 -4.46 -20.15
N VAL A 51 -2.70 -5.65 -19.56
CA VAL A 51 -2.79 -6.93 -20.28
C VAL A 51 -4.12 -7.06 -21.01
N PHE A 52 -5.20 -6.73 -20.32
CA PHE A 52 -6.54 -6.76 -20.87
C PHE A 52 -6.72 -5.74 -22.01
N GLN A 53 -6.24 -4.50 -21.84
CA GLN A 53 -6.28 -3.46 -22.88
C GLN A 53 -5.51 -3.85 -24.14
N LEU A 54 -4.45 -4.64 -24.00
CA LEU A 54 -3.68 -5.16 -25.12
C LEU A 54 -4.32 -6.41 -25.78
N SER A 55 -5.46 -6.89 -25.26
CA SER A 55 -6.22 -8.05 -25.76
C SER A 55 -5.46 -9.39 -25.71
N LEU A 56 -4.80 -9.68 -24.59
CA LEU A 56 -3.87 -10.82 -24.49
C LEU A 56 -4.33 -11.85 -23.45
N THR A 57 -4.22 -13.14 -23.78
CA THR A 57 -4.45 -14.28 -22.85
C THR A 57 -3.14 -15.04 -22.64
N GLY A 58 -2.86 -15.52 -21.41
CA GLY A 58 -1.74 -16.44 -21.11
C GLY A 58 -0.44 -15.83 -20.57
N MET A 59 -0.51 -14.68 -19.90
CA MET A 59 0.67 -13.93 -19.42
C MET A 59 1.30 -14.42 -18.10
N GLU A 60 0.64 -15.33 -17.38
CA GLU A 60 0.88 -15.60 -15.95
C GLU A 60 2.31 -16.12 -15.61
N ASN A 61 3.12 -16.53 -16.59
CA ASN A 61 4.33 -17.32 -16.35
C ASN A 61 5.66 -16.66 -16.74
N ARG A 62 5.70 -15.41 -17.21
CA ARG A 62 6.95 -14.79 -17.72
C ARG A 62 7.58 -13.73 -16.82
N PHE A 63 6.78 -13.07 -15.99
CA PHE A 63 7.26 -12.10 -15.01
C PHE A 63 6.92 -12.61 -13.62
N SER A 64 7.80 -12.41 -12.63
CA SER A 64 7.45 -12.58 -11.23
C SER A 64 6.62 -11.38 -10.77
N TYR A 65 5.45 -11.18 -11.37
CA TYR A 65 4.56 -10.11 -10.93
C TYR A 65 3.89 -10.54 -9.63
N GLN A 66 3.70 -9.58 -8.73
CA GLN A 66 2.84 -9.77 -7.57
C GLN A 66 1.43 -9.38 -7.98
N ASP A 67 0.45 -10.16 -7.53
CA ASP A 67 -0.96 -9.80 -7.62
C ASP A 67 -1.11 -8.37 -7.06
N GLU A 68 -1.83 -7.49 -7.78
CA GLU A 68 -2.03 -6.06 -7.45
C GLU A 68 -0.90 -5.07 -7.79
N SER A 69 0.25 -5.52 -8.33
CA SER A 69 1.33 -4.60 -8.70
C SER A 69 0.91 -3.54 -9.75
N LEU A 70 1.23 -2.28 -9.45
CA LEU A 70 0.94 -1.12 -10.29
C LEU A 70 2.14 -0.78 -11.16
N VAL A 71 1.90 -0.44 -12.42
CA VAL A 71 2.91 0.15 -13.29
C VAL A 71 2.50 1.55 -13.72
N LYS A 72 3.50 2.38 -13.98
CA LYS A 72 3.30 3.76 -14.41
C LYS A 72 3.17 3.86 -15.91
N VAL A 73 2.09 4.52 -16.33
CA VAL A 73 1.82 4.87 -17.72
C VAL A 73 1.93 6.38 -17.89
N ARG A 74 2.82 6.80 -18.79
CA ARG A 74 2.97 8.19 -19.20
C ARG A 74 1.81 8.64 -20.08
N GLU A 75 1.64 9.95 -20.19
CA GLU A 75 0.59 10.60 -21.00
C GLU A 75 0.65 10.24 -22.50
N ASP A 76 1.83 9.90 -23.01
CA ASP A 76 2.08 9.42 -24.38
C ASP A 76 1.89 7.90 -24.52
N TYR A 77 1.17 7.29 -23.58
CA TYR A 77 0.88 5.86 -23.53
C TYR A 77 2.15 5.00 -23.52
N LYS A 78 3.22 5.41 -22.83
CA LYS A 78 4.41 4.57 -22.62
C LYS A 78 4.46 4.00 -21.20
N ILE A 79 4.81 2.72 -21.07
CA ILE A 79 5.01 2.02 -19.79
C ILE A 79 6.49 2.00 -19.42
N GLU A 80 6.78 2.10 -18.14
CA GLU A 80 8.12 2.03 -17.56
C GLU A 80 8.60 0.56 -17.41
N PHE A 81 9.80 0.24 -17.91
CA PHE A 81 10.45 -1.06 -17.80
C PHE A 81 11.89 -0.89 -17.29
N ILE A 82 12.40 -1.90 -16.60
CA ILE A 82 13.81 -2.05 -16.26
C ILE A 82 14.44 -3.02 -17.26
N VAL A 83 15.56 -2.60 -17.86
CA VAL A 83 16.40 -3.45 -18.72
C VAL A 83 17.72 -3.68 -18.04
N LYS A 84 18.07 -4.95 -17.83
CA LYS A 84 19.40 -5.37 -17.36
C LYS A 84 20.28 -5.75 -18.54
N ARG A 85 21.52 -5.26 -18.52
CA ARG A 85 22.53 -5.54 -19.55
C ARG A 85 23.70 -6.33 -18.98
N GLU A 86 24.38 -7.04 -19.87
CA GLU A 86 25.67 -7.68 -19.57
C GLU A 86 26.82 -6.66 -19.53
N SER A 87 26.73 -5.59 -20.33
CA SER A 87 27.67 -4.47 -20.38
C SER A 87 27.17 -3.23 -19.66
N SER A 88 28.08 -2.30 -19.35
CA SER A 88 27.75 -0.99 -18.75
C SER A 88 26.91 -0.10 -19.66
N ASP A 89 27.11 -0.23 -20.97
CA ASP A 89 26.52 0.65 -21.99
C ASP A 89 25.71 -0.16 -23.00
N PHE A 90 24.73 0.48 -23.62
CA PHE A 90 24.03 -0.08 -24.78
C PHE A 90 24.96 -0.13 -26.00
N THR A 91 24.87 -1.20 -26.77
CA THR A 91 25.56 -1.32 -28.06
C THR A 91 24.87 -0.44 -29.11
N PRO A 92 25.57 -0.01 -30.18
CA PRO A 92 24.95 0.75 -31.26
C PRO A 92 23.73 0.07 -31.88
N GLN A 93 23.72 -1.26 -31.93
CA GLN A 93 22.62 -2.05 -32.48
C GLN A 93 21.39 -2.04 -31.55
N GLN A 94 21.61 -2.05 -30.22
CA GLN A 94 20.52 -1.86 -29.24
C GLN A 94 19.89 -0.48 -29.39
N ILE A 95 20.72 0.57 -29.52
CA ILE A 95 20.25 1.95 -29.70
C ILE A 95 19.45 2.12 -31.00
N GLU A 96 19.85 1.45 -32.09
CA GLU A 96 19.12 1.47 -33.36
C GLU A 96 17.72 0.86 -33.23
N ILE A 97 17.59 -0.26 -32.52
CA ILE A 97 16.29 -0.88 -32.22
C ILE A 97 15.44 0.04 -31.36
N PHE A 98 16.03 0.66 -30.34
CA PHE A 98 15.31 1.57 -29.45
C PHE A 98 14.72 2.73 -30.25
N SER A 99 15.51 3.27 -31.17
CA SER A 99 15.07 4.33 -32.09
C SER A 99 13.96 3.84 -33.04
N LYS A 100 14.06 2.60 -33.56
CA LYS A 100 13.05 1.99 -34.45
C LYS A 100 11.68 1.84 -33.79
N TYR A 101 11.66 1.52 -32.50
CA TYR A 101 10.44 1.23 -31.74
C TYR A 101 10.03 2.35 -30.78
N ASP A 102 10.63 3.54 -30.91
CA ASP A 102 10.33 4.71 -30.08
C ASP A 102 10.49 4.44 -28.56
N ILE A 103 11.49 3.61 -28.23
CA ILE A 103 11.91 3.36 -26.85
C ILE A 103 12.75 4.54 -26.38
N GLU A 104 12.39 5.09 -25.24
CA GLU A 104 13.16 6.15 -24.60
C GLU A 104 13.94 5.58 -23.42
N ILE A 105 15.24 5.86 -23.36
CA ILE A 105 16.00 5.65 -22.14
C ILE A 105 15.70 6.81 -21.21
N TYR A 106 15.07 6.52 -20.08
CA TYR A 106 14.70 7.52 -19.10
C TYR A 106 15.81 7.76 -18.08
N GLU A 107 16.36 6.67 -17.53
CA GLU A 107 17.35 6.74 -16.46
C GLU A 107 18.37 5.61 -16.59
N GLU A 108 19.63 5.92 -16.30
CA GLU A 108 20.72 4.95 -16.27
C GLU A 108 21.06 4.58 -14.81
N LEU A 109 20.96 3.29 -14.49
CA LEU A 109 21.33 2.70 -13.21
C LEU A 109 22.70 2.03 -13.34
N SER A 110 23.74 2.83 -13.57
CA SER A 110 25.06 2.36 -14.01
C SER A 110 25.71 1.36 -13.04
N SER A 111 25.49 1.49 -11.73
CA SER A 111 26.03 0.55 -10.73
C SER A 111 25.43 -0.86 -10.83
N LEU A 112 24.27 -0.99 -11.48
CA LEU A 112 23.55 -2.23 -11.67
C LEU A 112 23.61 -2.69 -13.13
N ASN A 113 24.33 -2.03 -14.04
CA ASN A 113 24.25 -2.28 -15.48
C ASN A 113 22.79 -2.30 -15.99
N SER A 114 21.92 -1.50 -15.39
CA SER A 114 20.50 -1.46 -15.74
C SER A 114 20.09 -0.06 -16.22
N SER A 115 18.98 0.01 -16.94
CA SER A 115 18.34 1.28 -17.32
C SER A 115 16.84 1.19 -17.12
N ILE A 116 16.24 2.31 -16.76
CA ILE A 116 14.79 2.50 -16.86
C ILE A 116 14.50 3.01 -18.27
N ILE A 117 13.63 2.31 -18.98
CA ILE A 117 13.19 2.66 -20.33
C ILE A 117 11.67 2.84 -20.37
N TYR A 118 11.20 3.62 -21.33
CA TYR A 118 9.79 3.73 -21.66
C TYR A 118 9.47 3.05 -22.98
N ILE A 119 8.47 2.18 -22.95
CA ILE A 119 8.01 1.40 -24.10
C ILE A 119 6.58 1.81 -24.45
N PRO A 120 6.27 2.18 -25.70
CA PRO A 120 4.89 2.49 -26.12
C PRO A 120 3.91 1.32 -25.89
N LEU A 121 2.71 1.62 -25.40
CA LEU A 121 1.59 0.68 -25.31
C LEU A 121 1.08 0.29 -26.70
N SER A 122 1.10 1.25 -27.63
CA SER A 122 0.67 1.03 -29.00
C SER A 122 1.83 0.55 -29.86
N PHE A 123 1.79 -0.72 -30.26
CA PHE A 123 2.61 -1.23 -31.35
C PHE A 123 1.75 -1.34 -32.61
N ASN A 124 2.24 -0.83 -33.74
CA ASN A 124 1.53 -0.73 -35.03
C ASN A 124 1.21 -2.11 -35.65
N GLY A 125 0.32 -2.88 -35.03
CA GLY A 125 -0.06 -4.24 -35.45
C GLY A 125 0.89 -5.35 -35.00
N GLN A 126 1.92 -5.04 -34.22
CA GLN A 126 2.77 -6.02 -33.55
C GLN A 126 2.31 -6.18 -32.10
N SER A 127 2.51 -7.36 -31.52
CA SER A 127 2.27 -7.54 -30.09
C SER A 127 3.45 -6.96 -29.31
N ILE A 128 3.18 -6.28 -28.18
CA ILE A 128 4.22 -5.91 -27.22
C ILE A 128 5.08 -7.13 -26.85
N TYR A 129 4.51 -8.34 -26.89
CA TYR A 129 5.25 -9.58 -26.66
C TYR A 129 6.26 -9.92 -27.73
N SER A 130 5.86 -9.91 -29.00
CA SER A 130 6.81 -10.19 -30.09
C SER A 130 7.99 -9.24 -30.05
N PHE A 131 7.75 -8.02 -29.58
CA PHE A 131 8.77 -7.02 -29.37
C PHE A 131 9.62 -7.27 -28.12
N LEU A 132 9.01 -7.56 -26.96
CA LEU A 132 9.75 -7.93 -25.75
C LEU A 132 10.59 -9.20 -25.96
N ASP A 133 10.07 -10.18 -26.73
CA ASP A 133 10.80 -11.37 -27.13
C ASP A 133 11.99 -11.02 -28.04
N GLU A 134 11.80 -10.13 -29.02
CA GLU A 134 12.90 -9.62 -29.86
C GLU A 134 13.96 -8.88 -29.02
N LEU A 135 13.54 -8.16 -27.98
CA LEU A 135 14.44 -7.44 -27.07
C LEU A 135 15.19 -8.36 -26.11
N ILE A 136 14.55 -9.38 -25.55
CA ILE A 136 15.18 -10.35 -24.62
C ILE A 136 16.20 -11.21 -25.36
N GLU A 137 15.89 -11.61 -26.58
CA GLU A 137 16.82 -12.38 -27.44
C GLU A 137 17.96 -11.49 -27.98
N PHE A 138 17.93 -10.19 -27.71
CA PHE A 138 18.94 -9.28 -28.22
C PHE A 138 20.27 -9.46 -27.48
N PRO A 139 21.39 -9.71 -28.20
CA PRO A 139 22.68 -9.96 -27.56
C PRO A 139 23.07 -8.85 -26.56
N GLY A 140 23.46 -9.26 -25.36
CA GLY A 140 23.87 -8.37 -24.28
C GLY A 140 22.73 -7.83 -23.39
N ILE A 141 21.48 -8.19 -23.66
CA ILE A 141 20.35 -7.97 -22.73
C ILE A 141 20.19 -9.23 -21.87
N SER A 142 20.24 -9.07 -20.55
CA SER A 142 20.08 -10.20 -19.62
C SER A 142 18.62 -10.45 -19.28
N TYR A 143 17.86 -9.38 -19.01
CA TYR A 143 16.42 -9.43 -18.80
C TYR A 143 15.79 -8.06 -19.04
N ILE A 144 14.48 -8.08 -19.26
CA ILE A 144 13.61 -6.91 -19.27
C ILE A 144 12.40 -7.23 -18.39
N GLU A 145 11.98 -6.30 -17.54
CA GLU A 145 10.83 -6.47 -16.65
C GLU A 145 10.09 -5.14 -16.45
N PRO A 146 8.77 -5.14 -16.21
CA PRO A 146 8.06 -3.91 -15.87
C PRO A 146 8.63 -3.29 -14.60
N ASN A 147 8.69 -1.95 -14.53
CA ASN A 147 9.02 -1.27 -13.28
C ASN A 147 7.73 -1.12 -12.45
N PHE A 148 7.60 -1.95 -11.41
CA PHE A 148 6.47 -1.88 -10.49
C PHE A 148 6.68 -0.79 -9.44
N TYR A 149 5.62 -0.03 -9.14
CA TYR A 149 5.58 0.88 -8.01
C TYR A 149 4.99 0.13 -6.81
N ASP A 150 5.73 0.07 -5.72
CA ASP A 150 5.18 -0.32 -4.43
C ASP A 150 4.36 0.85 -3.86
N GLN A 151 3.20 0.54 -3.27
CA GLN A 151 2.52 1.51 -2.42
C GLN A 151 3.40 1.84 -1.20
N LEU A 152 3.37 3.12 -0.79
CA LEU A 152 4.03 3.55 0.44
C LEU A 152 3.56 2.68 1.61
N ALA A 153 4.50 2.26 2.47
CA ALA A 153 4.18 1.46 3.65
C ALA A 153 3.19 2.21 4.55
N PHE A 154 2.15 1.53 5.05
CA PHE A 154 1.16 2.12 5.94
C PHE A 154 1.83 2.48 7.27
N VAL A 155 1.82 3.77 7.60
CA VAL A 155 2.36 4.30 8.86
C VAL A 155 1.19 4.80 9.71
N PRO A 156 0.93 4.20 10.89
CA PRO A 156 -0.08 4.68 11.81
C PRO A 156 0.12 6.13 12.26
N ASN A 157 -0.99 6.83 12.54
CA ASN A 157 -0.99 8.22 13.02
C ASN A 157 -0.98 8.35 14.56
N ASP A 158 -0.80 7.23 15.26
CA ASP A 158 -0.81 7.13 16.72
C ASP A 158 0.36 7.89 17.33
N PHE A 159 0.10 8.59 18.44
CA PHE A 159 0.97 9.67 18.93
C PHE A 159 2.40 9.22 19.25
N PHE A 160 2.57 7.98 19.75
CA PHE A 160 3.86 7.42 20.11
C PHE A 160 4.45 6.45 19.07
N TYR A 161 3.74 6.19 17.95
CA TYR A 161 4.19 5.21 16.96
C TYR A 161 5.57 5.58 16.39
N ALA A 162 5.69 6.80 15.86
CA ALA A 162 6.92 7.26 15.20
C ALA A 162 8.09 7.52 16.17
N THR A 163 7.82 7.78 17.46
CA THR A 163 8.84 8.18 18.43
C THR A 163 9.32 7.04 19.31
N ASP A 164 8.41 6.14 19.72
CA ASP A 164 8.67 5.19 20.80
C ASP A 164 8.45 3.72 20.40
N GLN A 165 7.68 3.42 19.34
CA GLN A 165 7.45 2.06 18.84
C GLN A 165 8.41 1.64 17.73
N TYR A 166 9.71 1.62 18.04
CA TYR A 166 10.75 1.22 17.08
C TYR A 166 10.67 -0.26 16.65
N ASP A 167 9.99 -1.09 17.42
CA ASP A 167 9.85 -2.53 17.23
C ASP A 167 8.93 -2.88 16.05
N MET A 168 7.84 -2.14 15.86
CA MET A 168 6.85 -2.41 14.80
C MET A 168 7.43 -2.25 13.37
N PRO A 169 8.17 -1.17 13.05
CA PRO A 169 8.90 -1.10 11.78
C PRO A 169 9.96 -2.19 11.64
N LEU A 170 10.67 -2.55 12.72
CA LEU A 170 11.76 -3.52 12.69
C LEU A 170 11.30 -4.93 12.29
N ILE A 171 10.06 -5.28 12.64
CA ILE A 171 9.43 -6.55 12.24
C ILE A 171 8.58 -6.44 10.96
N GLY A 172 8.59 -5.29 10.29
CA GLY A 172 7.94 -5.09 8.99
C GLY A 172 6.43 -4.87 9.05
N MET A 173 5.88 -4.35 10.17
CA MET A 173 4.44 -4.15 10.30
C MET A 173 3.85 -3.18 9.28
N GLU A 174 4.58 -2.12 8.90
CA GLU A 174 4.11 -1.13 7.91
C GLU A 174 3.82 -1.76 6.54
N THR A 175 4.63 -2.75 6.15
CA THR A 175 4.37 -3.54 4.95
C THR A 175 3.22 -4.52 5.17
N ALA A 176 3.12 -5.16 6.33
CA ALA A 176 2.02 -6.09 6.63
C ALA A 176 0.65 -5.40 6.64
N TRP A 177 0.58 -4.18 7.16
CA TRP A 177 -0.65 -3.38 7.22
C TRP A 177 -1.15 -2.91 5.86
N ASN A 178 -0.29 -2.85 4.84
CA ASN A 178 -0.73 -2.63 3.45
C ASN A 178 -1.63 -3.78 2.95
N TYR A 179 -1.44 -5.00 3.47
CA TYR A 179 -2.26 -6.16 3.08
C TYR A 179 -3.50 -6.31 3.95
N GLN A 180 -3.35 -6.28 5.28
CA GLN A 180 -4.49 -6.35 6.19
C GLN A 180 -4.16 -5.80 7.58
N LEU A 181 -5.06 -4.98 8.13
CA LEU A 181 -4.96 -4.47 9.50
C LEU A 181 -5.38 -5.50 10.57
N GLY A 182 -6.10 -6.56 10.20
CA GLY A 182 -6.67 -7.54 11.12
C GLY A 182 -8.16 -7.74 10.90
N SER A 183 -8.79 -8.56 11.73
CA SER A 183 -10.25 -8.77 11.71
C SER A 183 -10.77 -9.05 13.11
N SER A 184 -11.83 -8.36 13.52
CA SER A 184 -12.55 -8.62 14.78
C SER A 184 -13.23 -10.00 14.84
N SER A 185 -13.28 -10.73 13.71
CA SER A 185 -13.69 -12.13 13.72
C SER A 185 -12.65 -13.06 14.35
N VAL A 186 -11.37 -12.66 14.32
CA VAL A 186 -10.28 -13.35 15.00
C VAL A 186 -10.27 -12.92 16.45
N ARG A 187 -10.24 -13.90 17.36
CA ARG A 187 -10.22 -13.68 18.81
C ARG A 187 -8.91 -14.15 19.39
N VAL A 188 -8.30 -13.33 20.23
CA VAL A 188 -7.04 -13.63 20.92
C VAL A 188 -7.30 -13.57 22.43
N ALA A 189 -7.00 -14.68 23.12
CA ALA A 189 -7.03 -14.73 24.58
C ALA A 189 -5.67 -14.29 25.12
N VAL A 190 -5.66 -13.36 26.08
CA VAL A 190 -4.45 -12.93 26.80
C VAL A 190 -4.47 -13.58 28.19
N LEU A 191 -3.60 -14.56 28.38
CA LEU A 191 -3.40 -15.26 29.65
C LEU A 191 -2.30 -14.54 30.42
N ASP A 192 -2.69 -13.59 31.28
CA ASP A 192 -1.77 -12.69 31.98
C ASP A 192 -2.45 -12.09 33.24
N SER A 193 -2.04 -10.90 33.68
CA SER A 193 -2.58 -10.21 34.87
C SER A 193 -3.98 -9.61 34.71
N GLY A 194 -4.59 -9.77 33.53
CA GLY A 194 -5.86 -9.13 33.14
C GLY A 194 -5.67 -8.09 32.04
N ILE A 195 -6.75 -7.44 31.63
CA ILE A 195 -6.71 -6.30 30.70
C ILE A 195 -7.51 -5.15 31.30
N ASP A 196 -6.96 -3.93 31.30
CA ASP A 196 -7.74 -2.71 31.49
C ASP A 196 -8.61 -2.49 30.26
N TYR A 197 -9.76 -3.15 30.26
CA TYR A 197 -10.72 -3.08 29.17
C TYR A 197 -11.43 -1.71 29.07
N ASN A 198 -11.17 -0.78 29.99
CA ASN A 198 -11.62 0.61 29.89
C ASN A 198 -10.56 1.53 29.27
N HIS A 199 -9.35 1.03 28.99
CA HIS A 199 -8.29 1.84 28.40
C HIS A 199 -8.75 2.38 27.04
N PRO A 200 -8.60 3.69 26.76
CA PRO A 200 -9.12 4.31 25.54
C PRO A 200 -8.52 3.71 24.27
N ASP A 201 -7.31 3.17 24.37
CA ASP A 201 -6.58 2.53 23.27
C ASP A 201 -6.82 1.01 23.15
N LEU A 202 -7.63 0.41 24.02
CA LEU A 202 -7.93 -1.04 23.99
C LEU A 202 -9.42 -1.34 23.93
N SER A 203 -10.25 -0.49 24.53
CA SER A 203 -11.68 -0.74 24.75
C SER A 203 -12.46 -1.05 23.47
N ALA A 204 -12.09 -0.49 22.33
CA ALA A 204 -12.73 -0.78 21.04
C ALA A 204 -12.45 -2.20 20.52
N ASN A 205 -11.31 -2.79 20.91
CA ASN A 205 -10.89 -4.13 20.51
C ASN A 205 -11.16 -5.18 21.59
N TYR A 206 -11.54 -4.79 22.80
CA TYR A 206 -11.89 -5.72 23.87
C TYR A 206 -13.30 -6.33 23.69
N ILE A 207 -13.43 -7.63 23.99
CA ILE A 207 -14.72 -8.31 24.10
C ILE A 207 -14.88 -8.98 25.47
N PRO A 208 -16.08 -8.92 26.10
CA PRO A 208 -16.30 -9.42 27.45
C PRO A 208 -16.51 -10.95 27.48
N LEU A 209 -15.51 -11.69 27.03
CA LEU A 209 -15.46 -13.16 27.10
C LEU A 209 -14.53 -13.69 28.19
N GLY A 210 -13.79 -12.78 28.84
CA GLY A 210 -12.74 -13.13 29.80
C GLY A 210 -13.24 -13.55 31.18
N TYR A 211 -12.31 -14.10 31.98
CA TYR A 211 -12.56 -14.58 33.34
C TYR A 211 -11.33 -14.38 34.24
N ASP A 212 -11.54 -14.11 35.52
CA ASP A 212 -10.50 -14.02 36.54
C ASP A 212 -10.38 -15.35 37.29
N TRP A 213 -9.38 -16.16 36.90
CA TRP A 213 -9.09 -17.45 37.54
C TRP A 213 -8.38 -17.30 38.88
N VAL A 214 -7.75 -16.15 39.10
CA VAL A 214 -7.05 -15.80 40.34
C VAL A 214 -8.05 -15.57 41.48
N ASN A 215 -9.09 -14.77 41.22
CA ASN A 215 -10.13 -14.43 42.20
C ASN A 215 -11.40 -15.27 42.07
N SER A 216 -11.49 -16.09 41.02
CA SER A 216 -12.65 -16.95 40.71
C SER A 216 -13.94 -16.14 40.48
N ASP A 217 -13.85 -15.10 39.66
CA ASP A 217 -14.97 -14.23 39.31
C ASP A 217 -14.92 -13.81 37.82
N PRO A 218 -16.00 -13.21 37.27
CA PRO A 218 -16.07 -12.87 35.85
C PRO A 218 -15.44 -11.50 35.50
N ASP A 219 -14.62 -10.91 36.39
CA ASP A 219 -14.00 -9.60 36.19
C ASP A 219 -12.48 -9.70 36.02
N PRO A 220 -11.98 -9.89 34.78
CA PRO A 220 -10.55 -10.01 34.50
C PRO A 220 -9.84 -8.64 34.38
N MET A 221 -10.28 -7.65 35.16
CA MET A 221 -9.63 -6.34 35.23
C MET A 221 -8.17 -6.47 35.66
N ASP A 222 -7.29 -5.79 34.93
CA ASP A 222 -5.87 -5.78 35.21
C ASP A 222 -5.54 -5.01 36.51
N ASP A 223 -4.68 -5.59 37.34
CA ASP A 223 -4.18 -4.98 38.58
C ASP A 223 -2.64 -4.82 38.61
N ASN A 224 -1.96 -5.19 37.52
CA ASN A 224 -0.50 -5.14 37.35
C ASN A 224 -0.03 -4.26 36.17
N ASN A 225 -0.86 -4.08 35.15
CA ASN A 225 -0.58 -3.44 33.85
C ASN A 225 0.20 -4.31 32.83
N HIS A 226 0.75 -5.45 33.23
CA HIS A 226 1.53 -6.31 32.33
C HIS A 226 0.63 -6.90 31.23
N GLY A 227 -0.53 -7.46 31.60
CA GLY A 227 -1.50 -7.97 30.63
C GLY A 227 -2.07 -6.90 29.72
N SER A 228 -2.33 -5.69 30.24
CA SER A 228 -2.73 -4.53 29.41
C SER A 228 -1.65 -4.11 28.43
N HIS A 229 -0.37 -4.15 28.84
CA HIS A 229 0.75 -3.88 27.95
C HIS A 229 0.84 -4.92 26.82
N CYS A 230 0.76 -6.21 27.16
CA CYS A 230 0.71 -7.29 26.17
C CYS A 230 -0.48 -7.14 25.20
N ALA A 231 -1.66 -6.82 25.72
CA ALA A 231 -2.85 -6.54 24.94
C ALA A 231 -2.66 -5.34 23.99
N GLY A 232 -1.96 -4.29 24.43
CA GLY A 232 -1.61 -3.13 23.61
C GLY A 232 -0.71 -3.50 22.43
N THR A 233 0.33 -4.30 22.66
CA THR A 233 1.18 -4.80 21.57
C THR A 233 0.37 -5.60 20.54
N ILE A 234 -0.60 -6.39 20.98
CA ILE A 234 -1.44 -7.21 20.09
C ILE A 234 -2.44 -6.33 19.31
N ALA A 235 -3.21 -5.51 20.01
CA ALA A 235 -4.43 -4.90 19.48
C ALA A 235 -4.77 -3.51 20.04
N ALA A 236 -3.78 -2.69 20.38
CA ALA A 236 -4.03 -1.26 20.52
C ALA A 236 -4.66 -0.70 19.23
N VAL A 237 -5.54 0.29 19.35
CA VAL A 237 -6.36 0.77 18.24
C VAL A 237 -5.49 1.60 17.30
N ILE A 238 -5.33 1.12 16.07
CA ILE A 238 -4.55 1.81 15.04
C ILE A 238 -5.30 3.06 14.57
N ASN A 239 -4.55 4.14 14.33
CA ASN A 239 -5.01 5.41 13.76
C ASN A 239 -6.02 6.20 14.61
N ASN A 240 -5.91 6.14 15.93
CA ASN A 240 -6.81 6.87 16.84
C ASN A 240 -6.19 8.16 17.41
N VAL A 241 -5.02 8.56 16.91
CA VAL A 241 -4.23 9.74 17.29
C VAL A 241 -3.82 9.82 18.77
N ILE A 242 -3.92 8.73 19.51
CA ILE A 242 -3.44 8.60 20.90
C ILE A 242 -2.50 7.40 20.99
N GLY A 243 -1.83 7.23 22.13
CA GLY A 243 -1.20 5.96 22.46
C GLY A 243 -0.30 5.36 21.38
N VAL A 244 -0.50 4.06 21.15
CA VAL A 244 0.34 3.18 20.34
C VAL A 244 -0.50 2.40 19.34
N ALA A 245 0.12 1.93 18.26
CA ALA A 245 -0.50 1.00 17.31
C ALA A 245 -0.24 -0.46 17.74
N GLY A 246 -1.30 -1.27 17.82
CA GLY A 246 -1.19 -2.72 18.00
C GLY A 246 -0.86 -3.41 16.68
N MET A 247 -0.34 -4.64 16.75
CA MET A 247 -0.03 -5.44 15.55
C MET A 247 -1.26 -5.69 14.66
N ALA A 248 -2.43 -5.93 15.25
CA ALA A 248 -3.63 -6.26 14.51
C ALA A 248 -4.93 -5.78 15.17
N GLN A 249 -5.88 -5.30 14.37
CA GLN A 249 -7.24 -4.98 14.78
C GLN A 249 -8.09 -6.26 14.91
N VAL A 250 -7.82 -7.01 15.97
CA VAL A 250 -8.51 -8.26 16.35
C VAL A 250 -9.26 -8.08 17.65
N SER A 251 -10.20 -8.98 17.95
CA SER A 251 -10.86 -8.95 19.26
C SER A 251 -10.02 -9.63 20.33
N ILE A 252 -9.72 -8.92 21.41
CA ILE A 252 -8.96 -9.42 22.55
C ILE A 252 -9.85 -9.65 23.77
N PHE A 253 -9.53 -10.64 24.58
CA PHE A 253 -10.16 -10.87 25.89
C PHE A 253 -9.15 -11.46 26.87
N ALA A 254 -9.39 -11.25 28.16
CA ALA A 254 -8.45 -11.61 29.21
C ALA A 254 -8.85 -12.93 29.91
N GLU A 255 -7.91 -13.85 30.03
CA GLU A 255 -8.00 -15.01 30.92
C GLU A 255 -7.00 -14.76 32.04
N LYS A 256 -7.43 -14.04 33.09
CA LYS A 256 -6.51 -13.58 34.12
C LYS A 256 -6.03 -14.76 34.98
N ASP A 257 -4.74 -15.08 34.87
CA ASP A 257 -4.11 -16.25 35.48
C ASP A 257 -2.86 -15.91 36.31
N ALA A 258 -2.43 -14.64 36.30
CA ALA A 258 -1.26 -14.16 37.02
C ALA A 258 -1.60 -13.08 38.07
N PHE A 259 -0.81 -13.05 39.15
CA PHE A 259 -0.92 -12.06 40.22
C PHE A 259 0.08 -10.92 40.06
N LYS A 260 -0.23 -9.78 40.68
CA LYS A 260 0.75 -8.75 41.00
C LYS A 260 1.87 -9.33 41.88
N SER A 261 3.08 -9.49 41.32
CA SER A 261 4.28 -9.75 42.15
C SER A 261 4.60 -8.49 42.95
N PHE A 262 4.49 -8.58 44.27
CA PHE A 262 4.88 -7.53 45.22
C PHE A 262 6.39 -7.30 45.27
#